data_AF-A0A560H9Y3-F1
#
_entry.id   AF-A0A560H9Y3-F1
#
_cell.length_a   1.000
_cell.length_b   1.000
_cell.length_c   1.000
_cell.angle_alpha   90.00
_cell.angle_beta   90.00
_cell.angle_gamma   90.00
#
_symmetry.space_group_name_H-M   'P 1'
#
loop_
_entity.id
_entity.type
_entity.pdbx_description
1 polymer ?
#
loop_
_entity_poly.entity_id
_entity_poly.type
_entity_poly.pdbx_seq_one_letter_code
_entity_poly.pdbx_strand_id
1 'polypeptide(L)' 'MVDQVSDRDVWLAANALVKRHGDDAAIFAATRADEWLAQGDMEQYRLSKRILAAVDSLLATSVPPGTRLT' A
#
# COMPACT_ATOMS: atom_id res chain seq x y z
N MET A 1 23.39 -9.60 5.88
CA MET A 1 22.63 -9.19 4.68
C MET A 1 21.19 -9.53 4.98
N VAL A 2 20.41 -8.54 5.42
CA VAL A 2 19.05 -8.77 5.90
C VAL A 2 18.15 -8.89 4.66
N ASP A 3 17.28 -9.88 4.71
CA ASP A 3 16.35 -10.31 3.66
C ASP A 3 15.72 -9.15 2.89
N GLN A 4 15.74 -9.23 1.55
CA GLN A 4 14.91 -8.37 0.71
C GLN A 4 13.44 -8.57 1.13
N VAL A 5 12.72 -7.49 1.40
CA VAL A 5 11.31 -7.57 1.80
C VAL A 5 10.53 -8.37 0.75
N SER A 6 9.97 -9.49 1.20
CA SER A 6 9.27 -10.43 0.33
C SER A 6 7.99 -9.81 -0.22
N ASP A 7 7.51 -10.29 -1.37
CA ASP A 7 6.20 -9.85 -1.88
C ASP A 7 5.08 -10.11 -0.87
N ARG A 8 5.17 -11.19 -0.10
CA ARG A 8 4.22 -11.50 0.97
C ARG A 8 4.17 -10.39 2.01
N ASP A 9 5.32 -9.87 2.43
CA ASP A 9 5.39 -8.79 3.43
C ASP A 9 4.82 -7.48 2.88
N VAL A 10 5.03 -7.20 1.59
CA VAL A 10 4.41 -6.07 0.89
C VAL A 10 2.88 -6.17 0.95
N TRP A 11 2.32 -7.34 0.62
CA TRP A 11 0.86 -7.55 0.66
C TRP A 11 0.29 -7.54 2.08
N LEU A 12 1.02 -8.05 3.07
CA LEU A 12 0.62 -7.98 4.47
C LEU A 12 0.58 -6.54 4.97
N ALA A 13 1.60 -5.74 4.63
CA ALA A 13 1.64 -4.32 4.96
C ALA A 13 0.49 -3.55 4.27
N ALA A 14 0.25 -3.80 2.97
CA ALA A 14 -0.85 -3.18 2.23
C ALA A 14 -2.22 -3.52 2.85
N ASN A 15 -2.45 -4.79 3.18
CA ASN A 15 -3.69 -5.22 3.82
C ASN A 15 -3.87 -4.59 5.21
N ALA A 16 -2.79 -4.45 5.98
CA ALA A 16 -2.84 -3.76 7.27
C ALA A 16 -3.23 -2.28 7.11
N LEU A 17 -2.71 -1.59 6.10
CA LEU A 17 -3.08 -0.21 5.78
C LEU A 17 -4.55 -0.10 5.38
N VAL A 18 -5.04 -0.95 4.47
CA VAL A 18 -6.44 -0.97 4.04
C VAL A 18 -7.38 -1.24 5.23
N LYS A 19 -7.05 -2.20 6.10
CA LYS A 19 -7.86 -2.47 7.29
C LYS A 19 -7.92 -1.31 8.28
N ARG A 20 -6.84 -0.53 8.38
CA ARG A 20 -6.73 0.58 9.33
C ARG A 20 -7.33 1.88 8.80
N HIS A 21 -7.18 2.14 7.51
CA HIS A 21 -7.47 3.43 6.90
C HIS A 21 -8.59 3.37 5.84
N GLY A 22 -9.08 2.18 5.48
CA GLY A 22 -10.12 2.03 4.47
C GLY A 22 -9.66 2.59 3.12
N ASP A 23 -10.55 3.37 2.49
CA ASP A 23 -10.30 4.01 1.20
C ASP A 23 -9.14 5.04 1.24
N ASP A 24 -8.83 5.59 2.41
CA ASP A 24 -7.72 6.53 2.59
C ASP A 24 -6.35 5.84 2.61
N ALA A 25 -6.29 4.50 2.64
CA ALA A 25 -5.04 3.76 2.75
C ALA A 25 -4.02 4.11 1.64
N ALA A 26 -4.50 4.39 0.42
CA ALA A 26 -3.64 4.80 -0.69
C ALA A 26 -2.98 6.16 -0.42
N ILE A 27 -3.70 7.11 0.18
CA ILE A 27 -3.19 8.44 0.54
C ILE A 27 -2.08 8.30 1.60
N PHE A 28 -2.30 7.46 2.61
CA PHE A 28 -1.29 7.20 3.64
C PHE A 28 -0.03 6.55 3.06
N ALA A 29 -0.19 5.55 2.18
CA ALA A 29 0.95 4.89 1.53
C ALA A 29 1.72 5.83 0.59
N ALA A 30 1.01 6.70 -0.15
CA ALA A 30 1.62 7.70 -1.01
C ALA A 30 2.42 8.74 -0.21
N THR A 31 1.82 9.29 0.85
CA THR A 31 2.48 10.25 1.76
C THR A 31 3.77 9.65 2.33
N ARG A 32 3.73 8.38 2.77
CA ARG A 32 4.89 7.68 3.30
C ARG A 32 6.02 7.56 2.26
N ALA A 33 5.68 7.29 1.00
CA ALA A 33 6.68 7.25 -0.06
C ALA A 33 7.30 8.64 -0.26
N ASP A 34 6.49 9.70 -0.30
CA ASP A 34 7.00 11.06 -0.49
C ASP A 34 7.93 11.51 0.66
N GLU A 35 7.65 11.10 1.90
CA GLU A 35 8.53 11.33 3.05
C GLU A 35 9.93 10.72 2.84
N TRP A 36 9.99 9.47 2.37
CA TRP A 36 11.27 8.80 2.10
C TRP A 36 12.01 9.43 0.93
N LEU A 37 11.28 9.84 -0.11
CA LEU A 37 11.85 10.57 -1.23
C LEU A 37 12.47 11.90 -0.78
N ALA A 38 11.79 12.65 0.08
CA ALA A 38 12.28 13.92 0.62
C ALA A 38 13.55 13.73 1.48
N GLN A 39 13.70 12.58 2.11
CA GLN A 39 14.91 12.21 2.88
C GLN A 39 16.03 11.63 2.01
N GLY A 40 15.77 11.35 0.73
CA GLY A 40 16.73 10.72 -0.18
C GLY A 40 16.92 9.21 0.04
N ASP A 41 16.09 8.57 0.88
CA ASP A 41 16.13 7.12 1.10
C ASP A 41 15.38 6.40 -0.03
N MET A 42 16.12 6.12 -1.10
CA MET A 42 15.59 5.48 -2.29
C MET A 42 15.26 4.00 -2.11
N GLU A 43 15.78 3.33 -1.09
CA GLU A 43 15.42 1.95 -0.78
C GLU A 43 14.02 1.92 -0.15
N GLN A 44 13.81 2.74 0.88
CA GLN A 44 12.51 2.84 1.56
C GLN A 44 11.44 3.46 0.66
N TYR A 45 11.81 4.41 -0.20
CA TYR A 45 10.92 4.94 -1.23
C TYR A 45 10.38 3.82 -2.13
N ARG A 46 11.27 2.98 -2.69
CA ARG A 46 10.87 1.89 -3.60
C ARG A 46 9.99 0.85 -2.90
N LEU A 47 10.32 0.49 -1.66
CA LEU A 47 9.49 -0.41 -0.87
C LEU A 47 8.09 0.18 -0.65
N SER A 48 8.01 1.45 -0.27
CA SER A 48 6.73 2.15 -0.04
C SER A 48 5.90 2.23 -1.32
N LYS A 49 6.53 2.44 -2.50
CA LYS A 49 5.86 2.37 -3.80
C LYS A 49 5.31 0.98 -4.12
N ARG A 50 6.01 -0.11 -3.75
CA ARG A 50 5.49 -1.47 -3.89
C ARG A 50 4.26 -1.69 -3.01
N ILE A 51 4.30 -1.19 -1.76
CA ILE A 51 3.15 -1.27 -0.84
C ILE A 51 1.97 -0.46 -1.38
N LEU A 52 2.19 0.75 -1.88
CA LEU A 52 1.13 1.57 -2.50
C LEU A 52 0.45 0.84 -3.66
N ALA A 53 1.23 0.24 -4.58
CA ALA A 53 0.64 -0.52 -5.69
C ALA A 53 -0.20 -1.72 -5.22
N ALA A 54 0.23 -2.39 -4.15
CA ALA A 54 -0.54 -3.46 -3.53
C ALA A 54 -1.83 -2.93 -2.85
N VAL A 55 -1.77 -1.75 -2.20
CA VAL A 55 -2.96 -1.07 -1.65
C VAL A 55 -3.96 -0.75 -2.75
N ASP A 56 -3.52 -0.13 -3.85
CA ASP A 56 -4.37 0.19 -5.00
C ASP A 56 -5.06 -1.07 -5.56
N SER A 57 -4.33 -2.18 -5.62
CA SER A 57 -4.87 -3.47 -6.07
C SER A 57 -5.93 -4.05 -5.12
N LEU A 58 -5.71 -3.94 -3.81
CA LEU A 58 -6.69 -4.38 -2.80
C LEU A 58 -7.96 -3.53 -2.85
N LEU A 59 -7.83 -2.21 -2.94
CA LEU A 59 -8.97 -1.30 -3.03
C LEU A 59 -9.74 -1.49 -4.33
N ALA A 60 -9.07 -1.72 -5.45
CA ALA A 60 -9.71 -2.04 -6.73
C ALA A 60 -10.50 -3.37 -6.70
N THR A 61 -10.07 -4.34 -5.89
CA THR A 61 -10.76 -5.63 -5.71
C THR A 61 -11.95 -5.52 -4.76
N SER A 62 -11.95 -4.51 -3.88
CA SER A 62 -13.07 -4.18 -3.00
C SER A 62 -14.17 -3.45 -3.79
N VAL A 63 -14.90 -4.19 -4.63
CA VAL A 63 -16.10 -3.67 -5.32
C VAL A 63 -17.05 -3.06 -4.29
N PRO A 64 -17.53 -1.81 -4.46
CA PRO A 64 -18.34 -1.14 -3.46
C PRO A 64 -19.63 -1.91 -3.15
N PRO A 65 -20.07 -1.96 -1.88
CA PRO A 65 -21.35 -2.51 -1.49
C PRO A 65 -22.48 -1.64 -2.07
N GLY A 66 -22.91 -1.98 -3.28
CA GLY A 66 -23.92 -1.26 -4.06
C GLY A 66 -24.13 -1.84 -5.45
N THR A 67 -23.16 -2.61 -5.96
CA THR A 67 -23.25 -3.31 -7.24
C THR A 67 -23.89 -4.70 -7.12
N ARG A 68 -24.78 -4.91 -6.15
CA ARG A 68 -25.65 -6.08 -6.11
C ARG A 68 -26.99 -5.68 -6.73
N LEU A 69 -27.06 -5.76 -8.06
CA LEU A 69 -28.35 -5.76 -8.75
C LEU A 69 -29.02 -7.10 -8.46
N THR A 70 -29.86 -7.14 -7.44
CA THR A 70 -30.83 -8.23 -7.18
C THR A 70 -32.18 -7.61 -6.91
#